data_AF-A0A8S4R3W0-F1
#
_entry.id   AF-A0A8S4R3W0-F1
#
_cell.length_a   1.000
_cell.length_b   1.000
_cell.length_c   1.000
_cell.angle_alpha   90.00
_cell.angle_beta   90.00
_cell.angle_gamma   90.00
#
_symmetry.space_group_name_H-M   'P 1'
#
loop_
_entity.id
_entity.type
_entity.pdbx_description
1 polymer ?
#
loop_
_entity_poly.entity_id
_entity_poly.type
_entity_poly.pdbx_seq_one_letter_code
_entity_poly.pdbx_strand_id
1 'polypeptide(L)'
;MITDVDQIASVSWLQFSDLLWETEGVVCAIMDEVIKTRNYRKHIMKNGTLDICRACHRPGESLRHIVSRCSHLANGEYLHRHNQVARIFHQQLSLRFGLIDFEMPYYRYDPASVLENSSALLYWD
;
A
#
# COMPACT_ATOMS: atom_id res chain seq x y z
N MET A 1 -13.72 1.67 -19.43
CA MET A 1 -12.37 1.50 -20.00
C MET A 1 -11.49 2.49 -19.25
N ILE A 2 -10.56 2.02 -18.41
CA ILE A 2 -9.66 2.89 -17.65
C ILE A 2 -8.52 3.23 -18.63
N THR A 3 -8.55 4.40 -19.24
CA THR A 3 -7.68 4.71 -20.41
C THR A 3 -6.66 5.82 -20.15
N ASP A 4 -6.35 6.13 -18.90
CA ASP A 4 -5.28 7.10 -18.60
C ASP A 4 -4.47 6.66 -17.39
N VAL A 5 -3.77 5.53 -17.54
CA VAL A 5 -2.76 5.10 -16.58
C VAL A 5 -1.42 5.63 -17.08
N ASP A 6 -0.80 6.53 -16.32
CA ASP A 6 0.54 7.00 -16.58
C ASP A 6 1.54 5.84 -16.37
N GLN A 7 1.95 5.23 -17.49
CA GLN A 7 2.84 4.08 -17.47
C GLN A 7 4.23 4.45 -16.94
N ILE A 8 4.69 5.67 -17.20
CA ILE A 8 6.01 6.15 -16.78
C ILE A 8 5.99 6.30 -15.25
N ALA A 9 5.01 7.04 -14.72
CA ALA A 9 4.87 7.20 -13.27
C ALA A 9 4.69 5.87 -12.54
N SER A 10 4.01 4.89 -13.16
CA SER A 10 3.78 3.56 -12.59
C SER A 10 5.08 2.75 -12.38
N VAL A 11 6.13 3.01 -13.17
CA VAL A 11 7.43 2.30 -13.08
C VAL A 11 8.56 3.17 -12.53
N SER A 12 8.32 4.46 -12.32
CA SER A 12 9.32 5.40 -11.77
C SER A 12 9.98 4.92 -10.48
N TRP A 13 9.25 4.16 -9.64
CA TRP A 13 9.82 3.62 -8.40
C TRP A 13 10.99 2.65 -8.65
N LEU A 14 11.10 1.99 -9.81
CA LEU A 14 12.26 1.15 -10.15
C LEU A 14 13.56 1.96 -10.33
N GLN A 15 13.45 3.24 -10.68
CA GLN A 15 14.60 4.11 -10.95
C GLN A 15 14.92 5.06 -9.79
N PHE A 16 13.90 5.55 -9.09
CA PHE A 16 14.02 6.62 -8.10
C PHE A 16 13.82 6.14 -6.66
N SER A 17 13.53 4.86 -6.43
CA SER A 17 13.45 4.37 -5.07
C SER A 17 14.85 4.02 -4.55
N ASP A 18 15.12 4.38 -3.30
CA ASP A 18 16.30 3.93 -2.56
C ASP A 18 16.12 2.45 -2.12
N LEU A 19 15.62 1.60 -3.02
CA LEU A 19 15.45 0.17 -2.78
C LEU A 19 16.68 -0.60 -3.26
N LEU A 20 17.06 -1.58 -2.46
CA LEU A 20 18.02 -2.59 -2.90
C LEU A 20 17.37 -3.48 -3.96
N TRP A 21 18.19 -3.96 -4.90
CA TRP A 21 17.76 -4.81 -6.02
C TRP A 21 17.06 -6.09 -5.54
N GLU A 22 17.44 -6.63 -4.37
CA GLU A 22 16.76 -7.77 -3.76
C GLU A 22 15.31 -7.42 -3.38
N THR A 23 15.09 -6.23 -2.82
CA THR A 23 13.76 -5.76 -2.42
C THR A 23 12.88 -5.48 -3.62
N GLU A 24 13.43 -4.84 -4.66
CA GLU A 24 12.75 -4.63 -5.93
C GLU A 24 12.27 -5.94 -6.56
N GLY A 25 13.14 -6.95 -6.62
CA GLY A 25 12.80 -8.28 -7.13
C GLY A 25 11.67 -8.95 -6.35
N VAL A 26 11.62 -8.76 -5.02
CA VAL A 26 10.52 -9.26 -4.19
C VAL A 26 9.22 -8.51 -4.49
N VAL A 27 9.25 -7.19 -4.64
CA VAL A 27 8.06 -6.39 -5.00
C VAL A 27 7.50 -6.82 -6.35
N CYS A 28 8.37 -7.00 -7.36
CA CYS A 28 7.96 -7.52 -8.67
C CYS A 28 7.30 -8.91 -8.56
N ALA A 29 7.89 -9.82 -7.79
CA ALA A 29 7.30 -11.15 -7.57
C ALA A 29 5.93 -11.11 -6.85
N ILE A 30 5.71 -10.11 -5.98
CA ILE A 30 4.41 -9.86 -5.35
C ILE A 30 3.41 -9.32 -6.38
N MET A 31 3.80 -8.35 -7.20
CA MET A 31 2.92 -7.74 -8.23
C MET A 31 2.48 -8.75 -9.28
N ASP A 32 3.39 -9.64 -9.70
CA ASP A 32 3.11 -10.72 -10.65
C ASP A 32 2.31 -11.89 -10.02
N GLU A 33 1.98 -11.79 -8.74
CA GLU A 33 1.32 -12.82 -7.94
C GLU A 33 2.03 -14.21 -7.94
N VAL A 34 3.35 -14.24 -8.15
CA VAL A 34 4.16 -15.48 -8.24
C VAL A 34 4.74 -15.96 -6.90
N ILE A 35 4.41 -15.29 -5.80
CA ILE A 35 4.78 -15.74 -4.45
C ILE A 35 4.08 -17.06 -4.13
N LYS A 36 4.82 -17.99 -3.50
CA LYS A 36 4.37 -19.34 -3.14
C LYS A 36 3.30 -19.35 -2.03
N THR A 37 2.13 -18.82 -2.32
CA THR A 37 0.91 -18.92 -1.51
C THR A 37 0.23 -20.28 -1.68
N ARG A 38 -0.67 -20.67 -0.77
CA ARG A 38 -1.45 -21.91 -0.93
C ARG A 38 -2.40 -21.85 -2.13
N ASN A 39 -2.93 -20.68 -2.48
CA ASN A 39 -3.71 -20.50 -3.69
C ASN A 39 -2.86 -20.76 -4.94
N TYR A 40 -1.65 -20.18 -5.02
CA TYR A 40 -0.69 -20.44 -6.11
C TYR A 40 -0.34 -21.93 -6.21
N ARG A 41 -0.09 -22.59 -5.07
CA ARG A 41 0.21 -24.04 -5.02
C ARG A 41 -0.95 -24.90 -5.55
N LYS A 42 -2.19 -24.57 -5.19
CA LYS A 42 -3.38 -25.30 -5.64
C LYS A 42 -3.68 -25.07 -7.13
N HIS A 43 -3.70 -23.81 -7.56
CA HIS A 43 -4.22 -23.44 -8.87
C HIS A 43 -3.15 -23.43 -9.97
N ILE A 44 -1.92 -23.00 -9.64
CA ILE A 44 -0.81 -22.90 -10.60
C ILE A 44 0.06 -24.16 -10.55
N MET A 45 0.58 -24.52 -9.37
CA MET A 45 1.44 -25.71 -9.24
C MET A 45 0.66 -27.03 -9.28
N LYS A 46 -0.66 -27.00 -9.04
CA LYS A 46 -1.55 -28.18 -9.04
C LYS A 46 -1.05 -29.33 -8.15
N ASN A 47 -0.41 -29.02 -7.04
CA ASN A 47 0.26 -30.00 -6.18
C ASN A 47 -0.66 -30.65 -5.12
N GLY A 48 -1.99 -30.52 -5.26
CA GLY A 48 -2.97 -31.06 -4.31
C GLY A 48 -3.09 -30.31 -2.98
N THR A 49 -2.42 -29.16 -2.79
CA THR A 49 -2.53 -28.37 -1.55
C THR A 49 -3.95 -27.81 -1.38
N LEU A 50 -4.46 -27.83 -0.15
CA LEU A 50 -5.70 -27.17 0.22
C LEU A 50 -5.52 -25.64 0.26
N ASP A 51 -6.43 -24.93 -0.41
CA ASP A 51 -6.42 -23.47 -0.47
C ASP A 51 -7.13 -22.85 0.75
N ILE A 52 -6.44 -22.92 1.88
CA ILE A 52 -6.87 -22.37 3.17
C ILE A 52 -5.75 -21.46 3.67
N CYS A 53 -6.08 -20.22 4.02
CA CYS A 53 -5.13 -19.26 4.57
C CYS A 53 -4.48 -19.77 5.85
N ARG A 54 -3.14 -19.73 5.91
CA ARG A 54 -2.34 -20.12 7.07
C ARG A 54 -2.57 -19.22 8.29
N ALA A 55 -2.90 -17.95 8.08
CA ALA A 55 -3.07 -16.98 9.17
C ALA A 55 -4.50 -17.00 9.73
N CYS A 56 -5.52 -16.82 8.89
CA CYS A 56 -6.91 -16.70 9.34
C CYS A 56 -7.75 -17.97 9.20
N HIS A 57 -7.19 -19.05 8.65
CA HIS A 57 -7.89 -20.33 8.44
C HIS A 57 -9.15 -20.26 7.56
N ARG A 58 -9.35 -19.15 6.82
CA ARG A 58 -10.43 -19.01 5.83
C ARG A 58 -10.01 -19.57 4.47
N PRO A 59 -10.95 -20.00 3.62
CA PRO A 59 -10.65 -20.45 2.26
C PRO A 59 -10.07 -19.31 1.41
N GLY A 60 -9.11 -19.63 0.54
CA GLY A 60 -8.52 -18.69 -0.41
C GLY A 60 -7.32 -17.92 0.14
N GLU A 61 -6.13 -18.51 0.12
CA GLU A 61 -4.86 -17.83 0.44
C GLU A 61 -4.23 -17.21 -0.81
N SER A 62 -4.87 -16.22 -1.43
CA SER A 62 -4.24 -15.42 -2.48
C SER A 62 -3.42 -14.26 -1.88
N LEU A 63 -2.53 -13.65 -2.68
CA LEU A 63 -1.82 -12.44 -2.25
C LEU A 63 -2.80 -11.31 -1.89
N ARG A 64 -3.84 -11.12 -2.69
CA ARG A 64 -4.93 -10.16 -2.40
C ARG A 64 -5.62 -10.46 -1.08
N HIS A 65 -5.85 -11.75 -0.78
CA HIS A 65 -6.38 -12.13 0.52
C HIS A 65 -5.42 -11.73 1.64
N ILE A 66 -4.15 -12.10 1.56
CA ILE A 66 -3.14 -11.81 2.58
C ILE A 66 -3.04 -10.29 2.84
N VAL A 67 -2.90 -9.49 1.79
CA VAL A 67 -2.65 -8.05 1.90
C VAL A 67 -3.90 -7.30 2.37
N SER A 68 -5.09 -7.65 1.87
CA SER A 68 -6.27 -6.78 2.01
C SER A 68 -7.45 -7.40 2.76
N ARG A 69 -7.57 -8.74 2.85
CA ARG A 69 -8.81 -9.40 3.35
C ARG A 69 -8.60 -10.37 4.50
N CYS A 70 -7.36 -10.72 4.81
CA CYS A 70 -7.04 -11.69 5.84
C CYS A 70 -7.44 -11.10 7.19
N SER A 71 -8.48 -11.61 7.85
CA SER A 71 -8.98 -11.03 9.10
C SER A 71 -7.94 -11.00 10.23
N HIS A 72 -6.94 -11.87 10.16
CA HIS A 72 -5.83 -11.87 11.12
C HIS A 72 -4.83 -10.73 10.86
N LEU A 73 -4.56 -10.38 9.59
CA LEU A 73 -3.57 -9.38 9.21
C LEU A 73 -4.19 -8.00 8.96
N ALA A 74 -5.39 -7.95 8.41
CA ALA A 74 -6.06 -6.72 8.01
C ALA A 74 -6.51 -5.88 9.21
N ASN A 75 -6.94 -6.50 10.31
CA ASN A 75 -7.56 -5.76 11.42
C ASN A 75 -6.63 -4.71 12.06
N GLY A 76 -5.31 -4.93 12.10
CA GLY A 76 -4.34 -3.93 12.59
C GLY A 76 -3.63 -3.19 11.46
N GLU A 77 -3.10 -3.94 10.50
CA GLU A 77 -2.19 -3.38 9.49
C GLU A 77 -2.91 -2.59 8.40
N TYR A 78 -4.20 -2.83 8.17
CA TYR A 78 -4.95 -2.10 7.15
C TYR A 78 -5.03 -0.61 7.48
N LEU A 79 -5.49 -0.27 8.70
CA LEU A 79 -5.63 1.12 9.12
C LEU A 79 -4.27 1.81 9.14
N HIS A 80 -3.22 1.12 9.61
CA HIS A 80 -1.88 1.66 9.62
C HIS A 80 -1.40 2.05 8.21
N ARG A 81 -1.50 1.14 7.22
CA ARG A 81 -1.11 1.42 5.82
C ARG A 81 -1.99 2.48 5.18
N HIS A 82 -3.30 2.45 5.47
CA HIS A 82 -4.24 3.46 4.99
C HIS A 82 -3.84 4.85 5.47
N ASN A 83 -3.55 4.98 6.76
CA ASN A 83 -3.15 6.25 7.37
C ASN A 83 -1.78 6.72 6.84
N GLN A 84 -0.83 5.82 6.55
CA GLN A 84 0.43 6.21 5.91
C GLN A 84 0.21 6.89 4.56
N VAL A 85 -0.69 6.35 3.72
CA VAL A 85 -1.02 6.95 2.42
C VAL A 85 -1.77 8.28 2.62
N ALA A 86 -2.75 8.31 3.51
CA ALA A 86 -3.51 9.53 3.81
C ALA A 86 -2.61 10.66 4.35
N ARG A 87 -1.57 10.33 5.12
CA ARG A 87 -0.55 11.29 5.60
C ARG A 87 0.18 11.99 4.47
N ILE A 88 0.55 11.25 3.42
CA ILE A 88 1.17 11.82 2.22
C ILE A 88 0.22 12.84 1.59
N PHE A 89 -1.04 12.48 1.38
CA PHE A 89 -2.04 13.40 0.82
C PHE A 89 -2.26 14.64 1.69
N HIS A 90 -2.39 14.45 3.00
CA HIS A 90 -2.57 15.55 3.94
C HIS A 90 -1.41 16.55 3.87
N GLN A 91 -0.17 16.06 3.84
CA GLN A 91 1.02 16.89 3.71
C GLN A 91 1.06 17.66 2.38
N GLN A 92 0.81 16.98 1.25
CA GLN A 92 0.84 17.61 -0.07
C GLN A 92 -0.25 18.68 -0.22
N LEU A 93 -1.45 18.43 0.32
CA LEU A 93 -2.51 19.43 0.36
C LEU A 93 -2.14 20.61 1.25
N SER A 94 -1.57 20.33 2.43
CA SER A 94 -1.14 21.36 3.37
C SER A 94 -0.09 22.29 2.76
N LEU A 95 0.90 21.74 2.04
CA LEU A 95 1.90 22.53 1.30
C LEU A 95 1.25 23.37 0.19
N ARG A 96 0.35 22.77 -0.59
CA ARG A 96 -0.32 23.45 -1.71
C ARG A 96 -1.16 24.65 -1.26
N PHE A 97 -1.78 24.57 -0.09
CA PHE A 97 -2.59 25.64 0.47
C PHE A 97 -1.82 26.58 1.41
N GLY A 98 -0.50 26.40 1.56
CA GLY A 98 0.33 27.22 2.46
C GLY A 98 -0.05 27.08 3.94
N LEU A 99 -0.51 25.89 4.35
CA LEU A 99 -0.82 25.54 5.74
C LEU A 99 0.41 25.04 6.50
N ILE A 100 1.43 24.56 5.78
CA ILE A 100 2.75 24.20 6.31
C ILE A 100 3.84 24.68 5.34
N ASP A 101 5.04 24.92 5.87
CA ASP A 101 6.12 25.56 5.11
C ASP A 101 7.08 24.59 4.40
N PHE A 102 7.20 23.34 4.90
CA PHE A 102 8.18 22.39 4.38
C PHE A 102 7.67 20.95 4.36
N GLU A 103 8.17 20.21 3.37
CA GLU A 103 7.95 18.78 3.25
C GLU A 103 8.92 18.03 4.17
N MET A 104 8.43 16.95 4.78
CA MET A 104 9.24 16.00 5.54
C MET A 104 8.93 14.58 5.08
N PRO A 105 9.85 13.61 5.27
CA PRO A 105 9.60 12.24 4.87
C PRO A 105 8.29 11.70 5.48
N TYR A 106 7.50 10.98 4.68
CA TYR A 106 6.15 10.54 5.06
C TYR A 106 6.09 9.75 6.38
N TYR A 107 7.15 9.01 6.71
CA TYR A 107 7.27 8.22 7.93
C TYR A 107 7.58 9.06 9.19
N ARG A 108 7.95 10.33 9.03
CA ARG A 108 8.12 11.31 10.13
C ARG A 108 6.97 12.30 10.24
N TYR A 109 6.11 12.37 9.21
CA TYR A 109 4.99 13.29 9.19
C TYR A 109 3.88 12.83 10.12
N ASP A 110 3.51 13.71 11.05
CA ASP A 110 2.35 13.55 11.91
C ASP A 110 1.36 14.70 11.63
N PRO A 111 0.17 14.39 11.08
CA PRO A 111 -0.81 15.39 10.67
C PRO A 111 -1.50 16.00 11.90
N ALA A 112 -1.62 17.32 11.91
CA ALA A 112 -2.43 18.02 12.91
C ALA A 112 -3.92 17.77 12.66
N SER A 113 -4.72 17.62 13.72
CA SER A 113 -6.16 17.36 13.61
C SER A 113 -6.92 18.43 12.82
N VAL A 114 -6.46 19.68 12.88
CA VAL A 114 -7.02 20.79 12.12
C VAL A 114 -5.89 21.72 11.67
N LEU A 115 -5.88 22.07 10.38
CA LEU A 115 -5.09 23.14 9.82
C LEU A 115 -6.02 24.12 9.11
N GLU A 116 -5.86 25.41 9.39
CA GLU A 116 -6.75 26.45 8.86
C GLU A 116 -5.95 27.69 8.48
N ASN A 117 -6.36 28.31 7.37
CA ASN A 117 -6.02 29.68 7.03
C ASN A 117 -7.23 30.37 6.36
N SER A 118 -7.04 31.59 5.87
CA SER A 118 -8.11 32.35 5.21
C SER A 118 -8.68 31.71 3.93
N SER A 119 -8.02 30.69 3.38
CA SER A 119 -8.33 30.08 2.08
C SER A 119 -8.74 28.62 2.15
N ALA A 120 -8.31 27.88 3.18
CA ALA A 120 -8.55 26.45 3.30
C ALA A 120 -8.63 26.00 4.76
N LEU A 121 -9.43 24.96 4.98
CA LEU A 121 -9.59 24.25 6.24
C LEU A 121 -9.43 22.76 5.96
N LEU A 122 -8.45 22.13 6.62
CA LEU A 122 -8.09 20.73 6.46
C LEU A 122 -8.24 20.01 7.78
N TYR A 123 -8.96 18.89 7.76
CA TYR A 123 -9.22 18.05 8.92
C TYR A 123 -8.44 16.74 8.81
N TRP A 124 -8.04 16.21 9.96
CA TRP A 124 -7.49 14.88 10.12
C TRP A 124 -8.16 14.17 11.30
N ASP A 125 -8.56 12.91 11.08
CA ASP A 125 -9.34 12.02 11.97
C ASP A 125 -10.86 12.31 11.98
#